data_AF-A0A955KSV9-F1
#
_entry.id   AF-A0A955KSV9-F1
#
_cell.length_a   1.000
_cell.length_b   1.000
_cell.length_c   1.000
_cell.angle_alpha   90.00
_cell.angle_beta   90.00
_cell.angle_gamma   90.00
#
_symmetry.space_group_name_H-M   'P 1'
#
loop_
_entity.id
_entity.type
_entity.pdbx_description
1 polymer ?
#
loop_
_entity_poly.entity_id
_entity_poly.type
_entity_poly.pdbx_seq_one_letter_code
_entity_poly.pdbx_strand_id
1 'polypeptide(L)'
;MYQHPDWHEENDHKAHVDESGHIFIGDEQIAPRIERSKPIVKKSMNWEVLEEDEVVQEARSTGSSSLCCDQVVNVLKGVRSGVMATTKEFAVEGCNQYAYSYKHLHNNARIGLQNLWAFLVQPVWIARKNKPVKEYSRGTLFLLDTVRFGGTFATIFVVLFVSLNFQSFWQIVTPYLDPVERVSSLNGSASDIDAALRDKLLKSPMLATAGREEGDMLSYLPEVGPPENRVIIPKINLNIPLVTPSYSSLLREDWAGVESDIQEALERGVVHYPGTARPGQAGNFFVTGHSSYYPWAGGHYKTVFARLHELTVGDEYWVYYGGDKHRYVVTGKKEVKPSDVTVLDQPNNKRTGTLMTCTPVGTTLRRLIISSQEIDPVSGLALDVGQHETRESTGPNPGALPI
;
A
#
# COMPACT_ATOMS: atom_id res chain seq x y z
N MET A 1 -14.90 63.85 -9.92
CA MET A 1 -13.90 64.54 -9.08
C MET A 1 -14.32 64.36 -7.63
N TYR A 2 -13.89 63.25 -7.02
CA TYR A 2 -14.06 63.00 -5.58
C TYR A 2 -12.73 62.48 -5.09
N GLN A 3 -12.09 63.28 -4.24
CA GLN A 3 -10.79 63.02 -3.64
C GLN A 3 -10.92 61.90 -2.59
N HIS A 4 -10.02 60.93 -2.64
CA HIS A 4 -9.81 59.94 -1.58
C HIS A 4 -9.17 60.63 -0.36
N PRO A 5 -9.57 60.29 0.88
CA PRO A 5 -8.81 60.65 2.06
C PRO A 5 -7.61 59.71 2.23
N ASP A 6 -6.48 60.28 2.61
CA ASP A 6 -5.21 59.62 2.88
C ASP A 6 -5.34 58.50 3.94
N TRP A 7 -4.99 57.28 3.54
CA TRP A 7 -4.73 56.19 4.47
C TRP A 7 -3.27 56.29 4.93
N HIS A 8 -3.05 56.76 6.15
CA HIS A 8 -1.78 56.59 6.84
C HIS A 8 -1.55 55.09 7.11
N GLU A 9 -0.70 54.46 6.31
CA GLU A 9 -0.04 53.20 6.66
C GLU A 9 0.97 53.48 7.78
N GLU A 10 0.57 53.27 9.03
CA GLU A 10 1.51 53.23 10.14
C GLU A 10 1.06 52.17 11.16
N ASN A 11 1.24 50.90 10.77
CA ASN A 11 1.31 49.77 11.68
C ASN A 11 2.32 48.80 11.09
N ASP A 12 3.60 49.17 11.16
CA ASP A 12 4.69 48.28 10.75
C ASP A 12 4.80 47.16 11.80
N HIS A 13 4.08 46.05 11.57
CA HIS A 13 4.14 44.86 12.41
C HIS A 13 5.46 44.07 12.21
N LYS A 14 6.59 44.76 12.20
CA LYS A 14 7.90 44.12 12.03
C LYS A 14 8.46 43.71 13.39
N ALA A 15 8.92 42.47 13.46
CA ALA A 15 9.70 42.00 14.59
C ALA A 15 11.13 42.55 14.45
N HIS A 16 11.62 43.24 15.47
CA HIS A 16 12.98 43.80 15.48
C HIS A 16 13.91 42.89 16.26
N VAL A 17 15.11 42.66 15.73
CA VAL A 17 16.13 41.82 16.37
C VAL A 17 17.28 42.72 16.82
N ASP A 18 17.68 42.63 18.09
CA ASP A 18 18.82 43.39 18.62
C ASP A 18 20.18 42.75 18.22
N GLU A 19 21.27 43.50 18.40
CA GLU A 19 22.64 43.03 18.11
C GLU A 19 23.05 41.80 18.96
N SER A 20 22.29 41.47 20.02
CA SER A 20 22.48 40.30 20.90
C SER A 20 21.59 39.10 20.54
N GLY A 21 20.72 39.24 19.53
CA GLY A 21 19.82 38.18 19.03
C GLY A 21 18.44 38.10 19.71
N HIS A 22 18.05 39.06 20.55
CA HIS A 22 16.70 39.11 21.13
C HIS A 22 15.70 39.73 20.15
N ILE A 23 14.46 39.24 20.18
CA ILE A 23 13.40 39.67 19.26
C ILE A 23 12.32 40.43 20.03
N PHE A 24 12.02 41.64 19.58
CA PHE A 24 10.99 42.53 20.10
C PHE A 24 9.84 42.64 19.10
N ILE A 25 8.61 42.57 19.61
CA ILE A 25 7.39 42.71 18.81
C ILE A 25 6.57 43.85 19.42
N GLY A 26 6.57 45.01 18.78
CA GLY A 26 5.91 46.22 19.24
C GLY A 26 6.59 47.51 18.74
N ASP A 27 5.94 48.65 19.02
CA ASP A 27 6.28 49.98 18.51
C ASP A 27 7.69 50.47 18.94
N GLU A 28 8.40 51.13 18.02
CA GLU A 28 9.86 51.38 18.05
C GLU A 28 10.32 52.23 19.26
N GLN A 29 9.40 52.91 19.94
CA GLN A 29 9.70 53.89 20.99
C GLN A 29 9.96 53.32 22.40
N ILE A 30 9.88 52.00 22.60
CA ILE A 30 9.85 51.39 23.96
C ILE A 30 11.08 50.50 24.28
N ALA A 31 12.05 50.32 23.36
CA ALA A 31 13.21 49.47 23.62
C ALA A 31 14.32 50.18 24.47
N PRO A 32 14.80 49.59 25.59
CA PRO A 32 15.89 50.17 26.38
C PRO A 32 17.25 49.99 25.68
N ARG A 33 18.07 51.04 25.70
CA ARG A 33 19.41 51.09 25.09
C ARG A 33 20.45 50.45 26.01
N ILE A 34 21.08 49.33 25.60
CA ILE A 34 22.15 48.64 26.35
C ILE A 34 23.48 48.77 25.59
N GLU A 35 24.56 49.06 26.31
CA GLU A 35 25.92 49.28 25.78
C GLU A 35 26.57 48.02 25.19
N ARG A 36 27.30 48.24 24.09
CA ARG A 36 27.89 47.22 23.21
C ARG A 36 29.03 46.43 23.86
N SER A 37 29.05 45.11 23.66
CA SER A 37 30.26 44.29 23.80
C SER A 37 30.56 43.49 22.52
N LYS A 38 31.84 43.13 22.34
CA LYS A 38 32.51 42.83 21.05
C LYS A 38 32.01 41.56 20.32
N PRO A 39 32.09 41.51 18.96
CA PRO A 39 31.55 40.41 18.18
C PRO A 39 32.44 39.16 18.19
N ILE A 40 31.81 37.98 18.17
CA ILE A 40 32.45 36.67 18.03
C ILE A 40 32.61 36.33 16.53
N VAL A 41 33.84 35.96 16.13
CA VAL A 41 34.26 35.66 14.76
C VAL A 41 33.58 34.40 14.21
N LYS A 42 32.94 34.50 13.04
CA LYS A 42 32.49 33.34 12.23
C LYS A 42 33.65 32.83 11.36
N LYS A 43 33.97 31.54 11.45
CA LYS A 43 34.91 30.87 10.53
C LYS A 43 34.11 30.11 9.47
N SER A 44 34.27 30.47 8.20
CA SER A 44 33.74 29.73 7.04
C SER A 44 34.72 28.63 6.64
N MET A 45 34.20 27.49 6.18
CA MET A 45 34.99 26.35 5.71
C MET A 45 34.62 26.08 4.24
N ASN A 46 35.60 26.22 3.35
CA ASN A 46 35.49 25.83 1.94
C ASN A 46 36.04 24.40 1.79
N TRP A 47 35.47 23.64 0.85
CA TRP A 47 35.95 22.30 0.47
C TRP A 47 36.42 22.34 -0.98
N GLU A 48 37.64 21.83 -1.22
CA GLU A 48 38.16 21.50 -2.55
C GLU A 48 38.20 19.97 -2.71
N VAL A 49 37.88 19.49 -3.90
CA VAL A 49 37.94 18.08 -4.30
C VAL A 49 39.19 17.89 -5.15
N LEU A 50 40.04 16.93 -4.78
CA LEU A 50 41.16 16.47 -5.60
C LEU A 50 40.74 15.16 -6.29
N GLU A 51 40.74 15.17 -7.61
CA GLU A 51 40.68 13.97 -8.47
C GLU A 51 42.07 13.36 -8.57
N GLU A 52 42.18 12.05 -8.33
CA GLU A 52 43.02 11.08 -9.06
C GLU A 52 43.01 9.73 -8.31
N ASP A 53 42.72 8.62 -9.01
CA ASP A 53 43.65 7.49 -9.10
C ASP A 53 43.13 6.31 -9.95
N GLU A 54 44.10 5.72 -10.65
CA GLU A 54 44.08 4.79 -11.77
C GLU A 54 43.63 3.37 -11.40
N VAL A 55 42.52 2.87 -11.95
CA VAL A 55 42.25 1.41 -11.99
C VAL A 55 41.53 1.01 -13.27
N VAL A 56 42.17 1.19 -14.43
CA VAL A 56 41.81 0.46 -15.65
C VAL A 56 43.06 0.36 -16.49
N GLN A 57 43.82 -0.75 -16.48
CA GLN A 57 44.77 -1.15 -17.56
C GLN A 57 45.38 -2.56 -17.36
N GLU A 58 44.70 -3.53 -16.74
CA GLU A 58 45.26 -4.90 -16.61
C GLU A 58 44.26 -6.01 -17.01
N ALA A 59 43.72 -5.91 -18.23
CA ALA A 59 42.92 -6.98 -18.81
C ALA A 59 43.17 -7.17 -20.31
N ARG A 60 44.43 -7.13 -20.76
CA ARG A 60 44.83 -7.54 -22.13
C ARG A 60 46.24 -8.12 -22.21
N SER A 61 46.43 -9.32 -21.66
CA SER A 61 47.38 -10.33 -22.17
C SER A 61 47.33 -11.51 -21.22
N THR A 62 46.83 -12.67 -21.61
CA THR A 62 47.71 -13.77 -22.04
C THR A 62 46.86 -14.93 -22.55
N GLY A 63 47.27 -15.49 -23.69
CA GLY A 63 46.69 -16.69 -24.27
C GLY A 63 47.40 -17.98 -23.81
N SER A 64 46.63 -19.06 -23.84
CA SER A 64 46.99 -20.47 -24.09
C SER A 64 48.31 -21.04 -23.55
N SER A 65 48.21 -21.91 -22.53
CA SER A 65 48.88 -23.23 -22.53
C SER A 65 48.27 -24.15 -21.46
N SER A 66 48.29 -25.45 -21.73
CA SER A 66 47.65 -26.52 -20.95
C SER A 66 48.16 -26.59 -19.50
N LEU A 67 47.26 -26.39 -18.53
CA LEU A 67 47.56 -26.45 -17.11
C LEU A 67 47.17 -27.82 -16.52
N CYS A 68 48.16 -28.48 -15.92
CA CYS A 68 48.00 -29.73 -15.18
C CYS A 68 47.07 -29.53 -13.97
N CYS A 69 46.27 -30.55 -13.62
CA CYS A 69 45.28 -30.51 -12.54
C CYS A 69 45.82 -29.98 -11.20
N ASP A 70 47.11 -30.19 -10.90
CA ASP A 70 47.71 -29.75 -9.63
C ASP A 70 47.96 -28.22 -9.55
N GLN A 71 48.13 -27.53 -10.68
CA GLN A 71 48.23 -26.06 -10.70
C GLN A 71 46.87 -25.39 -10.50
N VAL A 72 45.79 -25.97 -11.03
CA VAL A 72 44.43 -25.43 -10.89
C VAL A 72 43.95 -25.52 -9.44
N VAL A 73 44.30 -26.59 -8.72
CA VAL A 73 43.94 -26.78 -7.30
C VAL A 73 44.66 -25.77 -6.40
N ASN A 74 45.92 -25.45 -6.67
CA ASN A 74 46.66 -24.46 -5.90
C ASN A 74 46.21 -23.02 -6.19
N VAL A 75 45.84 -22.71 -7.44
CA VAL A 75 45.22 -21.42 -7.81
C VAL A 75 43.84 -21.28 -7.14
N LEU A 76 42.99 -22.32 -7.17
CA LEU A 76 41.68 -22.30 -6.50
C LEU A 76 41.78 -22.15 -4.98
N LYS A 77 42.79 -22.76 -4.35
CA LYS A 77 43.05 -22.56 -2.91
C LYS A 77 43.50 -21.13 -2.60
N GLY A 78 44.37 -20.54 -3.42
CA GLY A 78 44.82 -19.15 -3.30
C GLY A 78 43.68 -18.14 -3.52
N VAL A 79 42.83 -18.38 -4.52
CA VAL A 79 41.64 -17.57 -4.80
C VAL A 79 40.62 -17.68 -3.67
N ARG A 80 40.39 -18.89 -3.12
CA ARG A 80 39.48 -19.08 -1.97
C ARG A 80 39.97 -18.35 -0.71
N SER A 81 41.28 -18.36 -0.43
CA SER A 81 41.84 -17.60 0.70
C SER A 81 41.81 -16.08 0.46
N GLY A 82 42.06 -15.64 -0.78
CA GLY A 82 41.98 -14.23 -1.17
C GLY A 82 40.55 -13.69 -1.06
N VAL A 83 39.57 -14.39 -1.64
CA VAL A 83 38.15 -14.04 -1.57
C VAL A 83 37.68 -13.98 -0.12
N MET A 84 38.04 -14.96 0.73
CA MET A 84 37.68 -14.91 2.14
C MET A 84 38.33 -13.75 2.90
N ALA A 85 39.59 -13.41 2.62
CA ALA A 85 40.26 -12.26 3.21
C ALA A 85 39.58 -10.94 2.80
N THR A 86 39.30 -10.74 1.50
CA THR A 86 38.55 -9.57 1.02
C THR A 86 37.14 -9.51 1.59
N THR A 87 36.40 -10.63 1.72
CA THR A 87 35.05 -10.59 2.33
C THR A 87 35.09 -10.22 3.81
N LYS A 88 36.17 -10.57 4.53
CA LYS A 88 36.35 -10.20 5.93
C LYS A 88 36.73 -8.73 6.06
N GLU A 89 37.59 -8.21 5.19
CA GLU A 89 37.93 -6.80 5.14
C GLU A 89 36.72 -5.93 4.75
N PHE A 90 35.94 -6.33 3.74
CA PHE A 90 34.68 -5.66 3.40
C PHE A 90 33.65 -5.70 4.53
N ALA A 91 33.53 -6.82 5.25
CA ALA A 91 32.62 -6.92 6.40
C ALA A 91 33.08 -6.05 7.58
N VAL A 92 34.39 -5.96 7.83
CA VAL A 92 34.96 -5.10 8.87
C VAL A 92 34.83 -3.63 8.49
N GLU A 93 35.09 -3.28 7.24
CA GLU A 93 34.94 -1.93 6.71
C GLU A 93 33.47 -1.49 6.70
N GLY A 94 32.55 -2.37 6.31
CA GLY A 94 31.11 -2.12 6.39
C GLY A 94 30.62 -1.92 7.83
N CYS A 95 31.12 -2.71 8.78
CA CYS A 95 30.83 -2.52 10.21
C CYS A 95 31.37 -1.18 10.73
N ASN A 96 32.58 -0.79 10.33
CA ASN A 96 33.19 0.48 10.72
C ASN A 96 32.45 1.68 10.10
N GLN A 97 32.03 1.58 8.84
CA GLN A 97 31.21 2.59 8.16
C GLN A 97 29.83 2.73 8.81
N TYR A 98 29.18 1.63 9.18
CA TYR A 98 27.91 1.66 9.92
C TYR A 98 28.05 2.27 11.32
N ALA A 99 29.12 1.91 12.05
CA ALA A 99 29.40 2.47 13.36
C ALA A 99 29.71 3.98 13.28
N TYR A 100 30.45 4.42 12.25
CA TYR A 100 30.73 5.81 11.96
C TYR A 100 29.45 6.58 11.61
N SER A 101 28.62 6.06 10.70
CA SER A 101 27.36 6.67 10.28
C SER A 101 26.36 6.79 11.44
N TYR A 102 26.24 5.75 12.28
CA TYR A 102 25.40 5.79 13.48
C TYR A 102 25.88 6.83 14.51
N LYS A 103 27.20 6.90 14.77
CA LYS A 103 27.79 7.88 15.68
C LYS A 103 27.65 9.31 15.15
N HIS A 104 27.78 9.50 13.84
CA HIS A 104 27.64 10.80 13.19
C HIS A 104 26.18 11.27 13.11
N LEU A 105 25.23 10.35 12.86
CA LEU A 105 23.79 10.61 12.92
C LEU A 105 23.35 10.94 14.35
N HIS A 106 23.83 10.21 15.36
CA HIS A 106 23.50 10.48 16.76
C HIS A 106 24.07 11.82 17.23
N ASN A 107 25.32 12.15 16.86
CA ASN A 107 25.92 13.44 17.20
C ASN A 107 25.24 14.61 16.47
N ASN A 108 24.92 14.46 15.18
CA ASN A 108 24.22 15.51 14.42
C ASN A 108 22.77 15.67 14.87
N ALA A 109 22.08 14.58 15.23
CA ALA A 109 20.75 14.63 15.83
C ALA A 109 20.78 15.29 17.21
N ARG A 110 21.80 15.02 18.04
CA ARG A 110 21.99 15.65 19.34
C ARG A 110 22.26 17.16 19.22
N ILE A 111 23.10 17.56 18.27
CA ILE A 111 23.36 18.98 17.95
C ILE A 111 22.10 19.65 17.39
N GLY A 112 21.35 18.98 16.51
CA GLY A 112 20.07 19.47 15.98
C GLY A 112 19.01 19.66 17.07
N LEU A 113 18.89 18.70 18.00
CA LEU A 113 17.96 18.77 19.14
C LEU A 113 18.37 19.87 20.13
N GLN A 114 19.67 20.04 20.38
CA GLN A 114 20.19 21.11 21.24
C GLN A 114 19.94 22.50 20.63
N ASN A 115 20.16 22.66 19.32
CA ASN A 115 19.90 23.91 18.61
C ASN A 115 18.40 24.23 18.55
N LEU A 116 17.53 23.22 18.41
CA LEU A 116 16.08 23.38 18.51
C LEU A 116 15.63 23.76 19.92
N TRP A 117 16.20 23.13 20.96
CA TRP A 117 15.90 23.49 22.35
C TRP A 117 16.35 24.91 22.68
N ALA A 118 17.55 25.31 22.26
CA ALA A 118 18.04 26.67 22.43
C ALA A 118 17.12 27.69 21.74
N PHE A 119 16.65 27.37 20.52
CA PHE A 119 15.70 28.21 19.79
C PHE A 119 14.33 28.31 20.48
N LEU A 120 13.78 27.20 20.98
CA LEU A 120 12.44 27.19 21.59
C LEU A 120 12.39 27.89 22.96
N VAL A 121 13.51 27.95 23.68
CA VAL A 121 13.61 28.58 25.02
C VAL A 121 13.98 30.06 24.93
N GLN A 122 14.37 30.58 23.76
CA GLN A 122 14.69 32.00 23.59
C GLN A 122 13.55 32.91 24.07
N PRO A 123 13.87 33.93 24.90
CA PRO A 123 12.87 34.85 25.42
C PRO A 123 12.41 35.82 24.34
N VAL A 124 11.10 36.04 24.28
CA VAL A 124 10.43 36.99 23.40
C VAL A 124 9.59 37.92 24.26
N TRP A 125 9.83 39.21 24.11
CA TRP A 125 9.19 40.25 24.90
C TRP A 125 8.03 40.84 24.10
N ILE A 126 6.81 40.76 24.66
CA ILE A 126 5.62 41.29 24.02
C ILE A 126 5.17 42.53 24.80
N ALA A 127 5.37 43.69 24.19
CA ALA A 127 4.82 44.95 24.66
C ALA A 127 3.40 45.11 24.12
N ARG A 128 2.43 45.40 25.00
CA ARG A 128 1.07 45.77 24.60
C ARG A 128 0.71 47.11 25.22
N LYS A 129 -0.04 47.92 24.48
CA LYS A 129 -0.56 49.19 24.94
C LYS A 129 -1.31 49.01 26.27
N ASN A 130 -0.93 49.80 27.28
CA ASN A 130 -1.50 49.83 28.63
C ASN A 130 -1.39 48.51 29.44
N LYS A 131 -0.43 47.63 29.13
CA LYS A 131 -0.15 46.43 29.93
C LYS A 131 1.36 46.30 30.20
N PRO A 132 1.76 45.76 31.35
CA PRO A 132 3.17 45.48 31.61
C PRO A 132 3.72 44.50 30.58
N VAL A 133 4.96 44.70 30.16
CA VAL A 133 5.66 43.81 29.22
C VAL A 133 5.73 42.41 29.84
N LYS A 134 5.34 41.41 29.06
CA LYS A 134 5.38 40.00 29.47
C LYS A 134 6.38 39.24 28.62
N GLU A 135 7.19 38.44 29.29
CA GLU A 135 8.16 37.53 28.69
C GLU A 135 7.49 36.20 28.37
N TYR A 136 7.69 35.71 27.14
CA TYR A 136 7.26 34.39 26.71
C TYR A 136 8.41 33.69 26.01
N SER A 137 8.52 32.36 26.12
CA SER A 137 9.44 31.60 25.25
C SER A 137 8.84 31.40 23.85
N ARG A 138 9.69 31.28 22.82
CA ARG A 138 9.24 30.99 21.44
C ARG A 138 8.35 29.75 21.37
N GLY A 139 8.68 28.71 22.13
CA GLY A 139 7.85 27.50 22.22
C GLY A 139 6.46 27.77 22.81
N THR A 140 6.35 28.61 23.84
CA THR A 140 5.06 28.95 24.45
C THR A 140 4.18 29.77 23.51
N LEU A 141 4.78 30.71 22.77
CA LEU A 141 4.08 31.48 21.74
C LEU A 141 3.59 30.61 20.59
N PHE A 142 4.44 29.72 20.10
CA PHE A 142 4.07 28.74 19.08
C PHE A 142 2.90 27.86 19.53
N LEU A 143 2.89 27.41 20.78
CA LEU A 143 1.79 26.61 21.34
C LEU A 143 0.49 27.41 21.42
N LEU A 144 0.56 28.65 21.90
CA LEU A 144 -0.60 29.57 21.95
C LEU A 144 -1.20 29.83 20.57
N ASP A 145 -0.36 30.04 19.56
CA ASP A 145 -0.81 30.26 18.19
C ASP A 145 -1.33 28.97 17.54
N THR A 146 -0.70 27.83 17.82
CA THR A 146 -1.19 26.50 17.38
C THR A 146 -2.57 26.21 17.96
N VAL A 147 -2.82 26.54 19.23
CA VAL A 147 -4.14 26.35 19.86
C VAL A 147 -5.17 27.31 19.27
N ARG A 148 -4.81 28.57 19.00
CA ARG A 148 -5.72 29.55 18.36
C ARG A 148 -6.06 29.17 16.92
N PHE A 149 -5.07 28.77 16.15
CA PHE A 149 -5.23 28.32 14.77
C PHE A 149 -5.97 26.98 14.68
N GLY A 150 -5.59 26.02 15.53
CA GLY A 150 -6.27 24.72 15.62
C GLY A 150 -7.73 24.85 16.07
N GLY A 151 -8.03 25.76 17.00
CA GLY A 151 -9.40 26.02 17.46
C GLY A 151 -10.29 26.63 16.39
N THR A 152 -9.78 27.59 15.61
CA THR A 152 -10.50 28.20 14.48
C THR A 152 -10.70 27.20 13.34
N PHE A 153 -9.68 26.40 13.03
CA PHE A 153 -9.80 25.31 12.07
C PHE A 153 -10.84 24.26 12.51
N ALA A 154 -10.82 23.83 13.77
CA ALA A 154 -11.76 22.85 14.30
C ALA A 154 -13.21 23.36 14.27
N THR A 155 -13.43 24.65 14.56
CA THR A 155 -14.77 25.25 14.48
C THR A 155 -15.28 25.30 13.04
N ILE A 156 -14.45 25.74 12.09
CA ILE A 156 -14.81 25.74 10.67
C ILE A 156 -15.10 24.30 10.19
N PHE A 157 -14.26 23.34 10.59
CA PHE A 157 -14.44 21.93 10.24
C PHE A 157 -15.77 21.37 10.77
N VAL A 158 -16.12 21.62 12.04
CA VAL A 158 -17.39 21.17 12.61
C VAL A 158 -18.58 21.78 11.87
N VAL A 159 -18.54 23.09 11.58
CA VAL A 159 -19.60 23.77 10.83
C VAL A 159 -19.76 23.20 9.43
N LEU A 160 -18.64 23.02 8.71
CA LEU A 160 -18.64 22.46 7.36
C LEU A 160 -19.11 20.99 7.37
N PHE A 161 -18.65 20.19 8.32
CA PHE A 161 -19.00 18.78 8.46
C PHE A 161 -20.49 18.60 8.74
N VAL A 162 -21.06 19.38 9.67
CA VAL A 162 -22.50 19.35 9.95
C VAL A 162 -23.31 19.86 8.76
N SER A 163 -22.84 20.91 8.06
CA SER A 163 -23.52 21.46 6.89
C SER A 163 -23.55 20.49 5.70
N LEU A 164 -22.42 19.86 5.37
CA LEU A 164 -22.32 18.90 4.26
C LEU A 164 -23.08 17.61 4.53
N ASN A 165 -23.12 17.18 5.80
CA ASN A 165 -23.81 15.94 6.21
C ASN A 165 -25.19 16.22 6.84
N PHE A 166 -25.73 17.43 6.66
CA PHE A 166 -26.97 17.86 7.31
C PHE A 166 -28.17 16.95 6.99
N GLN A 167 -28.24 16.47 5.74
CA GLN A 167 -29.27 15.51 5.31
C GLN A 167 -29.22 14.22 6.13
N SER A 168 -28.03 13.64 6.31
CA SER A 168 -27.86 12.41 7.10
C SER A 168 -28.15 12.65 8.58
N PHE A 169 -27.74 13.80 9.13
CA PHE A 169 -28.04 14.16 10.51
C PHE A 169 -29.54 14.29 10.76
N TRP A 170 -30.28 14.96 9.88
CA TRP A 170 -31.74 15.05 10.01
C TRP A 170 -32.41 13.69 9.89
N GLN A 171 -32.01 12.85 8.94
CA GLN A 171 -32.57 11.50 8.81
C GLN A 171 -32.36 10.64 10.07
N ILE A 172 -31.27 10.85 10.80
CA ILE A 172 -31.01 10.16 12.06
C ILE A 172 -31.84 10.76 13.20
N VAL A 173 -32.01 12.08 13.27
CA VAL A 173 -32.67 12.76 14.40
C VAL A 173 -34.20 12.73 14.30
N THR A 174 -34.77 12.91 13.11
CA THR A 174 -36.21 12.89 12.85
C THR A 174 -36.94 11.68 13.48
N PRO A 175 -36.46 10.43 13.35
CA PRO A 175 -37.15 9.28 13.96
C PRO A 175 -37.11 9.25 15.48
N TYR A 176 -36.28 10.05 16.16
CA TYR A 176 -36.30 10.19 17.62
C TYR A 176 -37.26 11.28 18.10
N LEU A 177 -37.62 12.23 17.23
CA LEU A 177 -38.51 13.34 17.56
C LEU A 177 -39.99 12.99 17.28
N ASP A 178 -40.28 12.17 16.26
CA ASP A 178 -41.63 11.72 15.95
C ASP A 178 -41.72 10.18 15.81
N PRO A 179 -41.91 9.43 16.92
CA PRO A 179 -41.93 7.97 16.91
C PRO A 179 -43.13 7.35 16.17
N VAL A 180 -44.14 8.16 15.83
CA VAL A 180 -45.39 7.72 15.17
C VAL A 180 -45.19 7.45 13.68
N GLU A 181 -44.26 8.14 13.02
CA GLU A 181 -44.00 8.00 11.58
C GLU A 181 -43.20 6.72 11.22
N ARG A 182 -42.54 6.12 12.23
CA ARG A 182 -41.80 4.86 12.09
C ARG A 182 -42.73 3.66 11.88
N VAL A 183 -43.96 3.71 12.36
CA VAL A 183 -44.93 2.61 12.26
C VAL A 183 -45.71 2.66 10.94
N SER A 184 -45.95 3.87 10.39
CA SER A 184 -46.61 4.04 9.10
C SER A 184 -45.69 3.80 7.90
N SER A 185 -44.41 4.18 7.99
CA SER A 185 -43.43 4.03 6.88
C SER A 185 -42.97 2.59 6.65
N LEU A 186 -42.99 1.72 7.67
CA LEU A 186 -42.67 0.29 7.54
C LEU A 186 -43.77 -0.50 6.84
N ASN A 187 -45.04 -0.10 7.00
CA ASN A 187 -46.16 -0.75 6.32
C ASN A 187 -46.40 -0.23 4.89
N GLY A 188 -46.05 1.03 4.59
CA GLY A 188 -46.22 1.60 3.25
C GLY A 188 -45.06 1.33 2.27
N SER A 189 -43.81 1.29 2.76
CA SER A 189 -42.65 1.14 1.85
C SER A 189 -42.48 -0.28 1.33
N ALA A 190 -42.86 -1.30 2.10
CA ALA A 190 -42.79 -2.69 1.66
C ALA A 190 -43.77 -2.96 0.50
N SER A 191 -45.00 -2.43 0.57
CA SER A 191 -46.01 -2.65 -0.47
C SER A 191 -45.72 -1.87 -1.75
N ASP A 192 -45.19 -0.66 -1.64
CA ASP A 192 -44.92 0.21 -2.79
C ASP A 192 -43.64 -0.21 -3.53
N ILE A 193 -42.61 -0.69 -2.81
CA ILE A 193 -41.40 -1.25 -3.40
C ILE A 193 -41.71 -2.57 -4.11
N ASP A 194 -42.51 -3.45 -3.50
CA ASP A 194 -42.93 -4.70 -4.13
C ASP A 194 -43.75 -4.45 -5.40
N ALA A 195 -44.68 -3.49 -5.39
CA ALA A 195 -45.49 -3.17 -6.56
C ALA A 195 -44.66 -2.52 -7.69
N ALA A 196 -43.78 -1.58 -7.36
CA ALA A 196 -42.91 -0.93 -8.34
C ALA A 196 -41.85 -1.88 -8.91
N LEU A 197 -41.34 -2.81 -8.10
CA LEU A 197 -40.42 -3.85 -8.54
C LEU A 197 -41.16 -4.87 -9.42
N ARG A 198 -42.39 -5.27 -9.07
CA ARG A 198 -43.23 -6.15 -9.90
C ARG A 198 -43.52 -5.54 -11.28
N ASP A 199 -43.90 -4.27 -11.33
CA ASP A 199 -44.22 -3.60 -12.59
C ASP A 199 -42.97 -3.41 -13.47
N LYS A 200 -41.80 -3.16 -12.86
CA LYS A 200 -40.52 -3.10 -13.57
C LYS A 200 -40.01 -4.48 -14.03
N LEU A 201 -40.25 -5.53 -13.24
CA LEU A 201 -39.93 -6.91 -13.60
C LEU A 201 -40.83 -7.42 -14.73
N LEU A 202 -42.11 -7.04 -14.75
CA LEU A 202 -43.06 -7.40 -15.81
C LEU A 202 -42.81 -6.64 -17.12
N LYS A 203 -42.26 -5.42 -17.06
CA LYS A 203 -41.94 -4.60 -18.24
C LYS A 203 -40.55 -4.85 -18.82
N SER A 204 -39.71 -5.64 -18.14
CA SER A 204 -38.38 -6.01 -18.64
C SER A 204 -38.51 -7.22 -19.57
N PRO A 205 -38.19 -7.11 -20.88
CA PRO A 205 -38.38 -8.17 -21.87
C PRO A 205 -37.28 -9.25 -21.79
N MET A 206 -36.90 -9.68 -20.59
CA MET A 206 -35.91 -10.73 -20.33
C MET A 206 -36.38 -11.61 -19.16
N LEU A 207 -37.66 -12.00 -19.16
CA LEU A 207 -38.08 -13.19 -18.45
C LEU A 207 -38.78 -14.07 -19.47
N ALA A 208 -38.00 -14.96 -20.09
CA ALA A 208 -38.53 -15.99 -20.97
C ALA A 208 -39.58 -16.78 -20.18
N THR A 209 -40.84 -16.59 -20.54
CA THR A 209 -41.86 -17.62 -20.33
C THR A 209 -41.52 -18.76 -21.26
N ALA A 210 -40.93 -19.83 -20.73
CA ALA A 210 -41.00 -21.18 -21.31
C ALA A 210 -40.46 -22.21 -20.32
N GLY A 211 -41.18 -23.33 -20.18
CA GLY A 211 -40.56 -24.58 -19.78
C GLY A 211 -40.65 -24.89 -18.29
N ARG A 212 -41.68 -25.66 -17.94
CA ARG A 212 -41.79 -26.40 -16.70
C ARG A 212 -40.77 -27.55 -16.74
N GLU A 213 -39.57 -27.36 -16.21
CA GLU A 213 -38.72 -28.43 -15.68
C GLU A 213 -37.67 -27.83 -14.73
N GLU A 214 -37.68 -28.29 -13.49
CA GLU A 214 -36.62 -28.03 -12.50
C GLU A 214 -35.33 -28.64 -13.03
N GLY A 215 -34.39 -27.81 -13.47
CA GLY A 215 -33.15 -28.36 -14.00
C GLY A 215 -32.25 -27.30 -14.60
N ASP A 216 -31.40 -26.76 -13.73
CA ASP A 216 -30.09 -26.24 -14.08
C ASP A 216 -30.00 -24.89 -14.80
N MET A 217 -30.06 -23.83 -13.98
CA MET A 217 -29.66 -22.47 -14.34
C MET A 217 -28.16 -22.36 -14.73
N LEU A 218 -27.32 -23.39 -14.47
CA LEU A 218 -25.93 -23.42 -14.93
C LEU A 218 -25.80 -23.76 -16.42
N SER A 219 -26.82 -24.37 -17.04
CA SER A 219 -26.83 -24.69 -18.49
C SER A 219 -26.91 -23.46 -19.41
N TYR A 220 -27.30 -22.31 -18.85
CA TYR A 220 -27.44 -21.03 -19.56
C TYR A 220 -26.25 -20.09 -19.37
N LEU A 221 -25.26 -20.48 -18.56
CA LEU A 221 -23.99 -19.75 -18.52
C LEU A 221 -23.22 -20.09 -19.80
N PRO A 222 -22.62 -19.11 -20.51
CA PRO A 222 -21.78 -19.41 -21.65
C PRO A 222 -20.69 -20.41 -21.24
N GLU A 223 -20.49 -21.44 -22.06
CA GLU A 223 -19.54 -22.54 -21.81
C GLU A 223 -18.10 -22.04 -21.63
N VAL A 224 -17.82 -20.86 -22.19
CA VAL A 224 -16.59 -20.11 -22.01
C VAL A 224 -16.80 -19.04 -20.95
N GLY A 225 -15.96 -19.07 -19.91
CA GLY A 225 -15.90 -18.00 -18.92
C GLY A 225 -15.60 -16.65 -19.59
N PRO A 226 -15.74 -15.53 -18.86
CA PRO A 226 -15.31 -14.23 -19.36
C PRO A 226 -13.88 -14.33 -19.94
N PRO A 227 -13.58 -13.68 -21.08
CA PRO A 227 -12.29 -13.84 -21.76
C PRO A 227 -11.10 -13.40 -20.92
N GLU A 228 -11.35 -12.67 -19.84
CA GLU A 228 -10.36 -12.18 -18.91
C GLU A 228 -10.16 -13.16 -17.74
N ASN A 229 -8.90 -13.40 -17.39
CA ASN A 229 -8.56 -14.16 -16.19
C ASN A 229 -9.01 -13.40 -14.94
N ARG A 230 -9.64 -14.08 -13.99
CA ARG A 230 -10.17 -13.45 -12.77
C ARG A 230 -10.30 -14.41 -11.60
N VAL A 231 -10.25 -13.85 -10.38
CA VAL A 231 -10.53 -14.58 -9.14
C VAL A 231 -11.83 -14.04 -8.53
N ILE A 232 -12.73 -14.96 -8.18
CA ILE A 232 -14.00 -14.65 -7.53
C ILE A 232 -14.04 -15.33 -6.17
N ILE A 233 -14.22 -14.53 -5.12
CA ILE A 233 -14.32 -14.99 -3.72
C ILE A 233 -15.69 -14.58 -3.19
N PRO A 234 -16.72 -15.45 -3.28
CA PRO A 234 -18.11 -15.10 -2.95
C PRO A 234 -18.29 -14.57 -1.53
N LYS A 235 -17.64 -15.20 -0.54
CA LYS A 235 -17.79 -14.86 0.88
C LYS A 235 -17.50 -13.39 1.20
N ILE A 236 -16.54 -12.80 0.51
CA ILE A 236 -16.14 -11.40 0.69
C ILE A 236 -16.62 -10.48 -0.45
N ASN A 237 -17.52 -10.99 -1.30
CA ASN A 237 -18.05 -10.31 -2.49
C ASN A 237 -16.93 -9.72 -3.39
N LEU A 238 -15.90 -10.52 -3.66
CA LEU A 238 -14.75 -10.10 -4.45
C LEU A 238 -14.80 -10.71 -5.85
N ASN A 239 -14.68 -9.88 -6.88
CA ASN A 239 -14.53 -10.30 -8.28
C ASN A 239 -13.48 -9.39 -8.92
N ILE A 240 -12.29 -9.94 -9.18
CA ILE A 240 -11.12 -9.14 -9.53
C ILE A 240 -10.29 -9.75 -10.67
N PRO A 241 -9.61 -8.93 -11.50
CA PRO A 241 -8.73 -9.43 -12.54
C PRO A 241 -7.54 -10.21 -11.96
N LEU A 242 -7.17 -11.31 -12.61
CA LEU A 242 -5.96 -12.08 -12.35
C LEU A 242 -4.92 -11.73 -13.42
N VAL A 243 -3.87 -11.03 -13.00
CA VAL A 243 -2.81 -10.53 -13.87
C VAL A 243 -1.62 -11.47 -13.80
N THR A 244 -1.09 -11.86 -14.97
CA THR A 244 0.18 -12.60 -15.06
C THR A 244 1.25 -11.62 -15.53
N PRO A 245 2.28 -11.32 -14.70
CA PRO A 245 3.39 -10.44 -15.08
C PRO A 245 4.31 -11.11 -16.12
N SER A 246 5.24 -10.33 -16.68
CA SER A 246 6.23 -10.85 -17.62
C SER A 246 7.15 -11.88 -16.95
N TYR A 247 7.48 -12.96 -17.66
CA TYR A 247 8.46 -13.94 -17.20
C TYR A 247 9.91 -13.53 -17.55
N SER A 248 10.10 -12.43 -18.28
CA SER A 248 11.42 -12.04 -18.82
C SER A 248 12.47 -11.78 -17.73
N SER A 249 12.10 -11.11 -16.63
CA SER A 249 13.01 -10.88 -15.50
C SER A 249 13.32 -12.17 -14.74
N LEU A 250 12.31 -13.04 -14.58
CA LEU A 250 12.49 -14.35 -13.94
C LEU A 250 13.47 -15.23 -14.74
N LEU A 251 13.31 -15.28 -16.06
CA LEU A 251 14.18 -16.07 -16.95
C LEU A 251 15.63 -15.58 -16.98
N ARG A 252 15.87 -14.31 -16.66
CA ARG A 252 17.22 -13.71 -16.56
C ARG A 252 17.79 -13.76 -15.15
N GLU A 253 17.07 -14.35 -14.19
CA GLU A 253 17.41 -14.35 -12.76
C GLU A 253 17.58 -12.92 -12.18
N ASP A 254 16.88 -11.94 -12.76
CA ASP A 254 16.88 -10.55 -12.33
C ASP A 254 15.79 -10.35 -11.26
N TRP A 255 16.15 -10.62 -10.01
CA TRP A 255 15.22 -10.57 -8.87
C TRP A 255 14.64 -9.17 -8.62
N ALA A 256 15.40 -8.12 -8.91
CA ALA A 256 14.91 -6.75 -8.81
C ALA A 256 13.87 -6.46 -9.90
N GLY A 257 14.12 -6.93 -11.12
CA GLY A 257 13.15 -6.89 -12.21
C GLY A 257 11.88 -7.67 -11.91
N VAL A 258 11.98 -8.88 -11.33
CA VAL A 258 10.81 -9.69 -10.94
C VAL A 258 9.94 -8.96 -9.93
N GLU A 259 10.53 -8.33 -8.91
CA GLU A 259 9.78 -7.53 -7.94
C GLU A 259 9.07 -6.37 -8.63
N SER A 260 9.76 -5.65 -9.53
CA SER A 260 9.15 -4.56 -10.30
C SER A 260 7.97 -5.04 -11.15
N ASP A 261 8.13 -6.15 -11.86
CA ASP A 261 7.09 -6.74 -12.71
C ASP A 261 5.85 -7.14 -11.88
N ILE A 262 6.05 -7.65 -10.66
CA ILE A 262 4.97 -7.99 -9.73
C ILE A 262 4.27 -6.73 -9.21
N GLN A 263 5.02 -5.70 -8.79
CA GLN A 263 4.45 -4.45 -8.29
C GLN A 263 3.60 -3.76 -9.36
N GLU A 264 4.07 -3.71 -10.61
CA GLU A 264 3.30 -3.15 -11.72
C GLU A 264 2.01 -3.97 -12.00
N ALA A 265 2.09 -5.29 -11.90
CA ALA A 265 0.92 -6.15 -12.09
C ALA A 265 -0.12 -6.00 -10.97
N LEU A 266 0.31 -5.75 -9.74
CA LEU A 266 -0.57 -5.49 -8.59
C LEU A 266 -1.39 -4.19 -8.72
N GLU A 267 -0.95 -3.24 -9.56
CA GLU A 267 -1.74 -2.04 -9.86
C GLU A 267 -3.02 -2.34 -10.66
N ARG A 268 -3.05 -3.49 -11.35
CA ARG A 268 -4.11 -3.90 -12.30
C ARG A 268 -4.97 -5.07 -11.80
N GLY A 269 -4.64 -5.67 -10.67
CA GLY A 269 -5.43 -6.76 -10.10
C GLY A 269 -4.65 -7.57 -9.07
N VAL A 270 -5.04 -8.82 -8.88
CA VAL A 270 -4.23 -9.79 -8.14
C VAL A 270 -3.27 -10.47 -9.10
N VAL A 271 -2.13 -10.91 -8.58
CA VAL A 271 -1.04 -11.40 -9.41
C VAL A 271 -0.91 -12.91 -9.29
N HIS A 272 -0.92 -13.60 -10.43
CA HIS A 272 -0.41 -14.98 -10.51
C HIS A 272 1.11 -14.94 -10.38
N TYR A 273 1.62 -15.52 -9.30
CA TYR A 273 3.03 -15.41 -8.97
C TYR A 273 3.91 -16.13 -10.02
N PRO A 274 4.93 -15.46 -10.58
CA PRO A 274 5.81 -16.04 -11.60
C PRO A 274 6.42 -17.37 -11.16
N GLY A 275 6.47 -18.35 -12.07
CA GLY A 275 7.09 -19.65 -11.80
C GLY A 275 6.24 -20.64 -10.98
N THR A 276 5.01 -20.29 -10.64
CA THR A 276 4.07 -21.19 -9.96
C THR A 276 3.11 -21.86 -10.95
N ALA A 277 2.54 -23.01 -10.55
CA ALA A 277 1.59 -23.76 -11.40
C ALA A 277 0.43 -22.89 -11.87
N ARG A 278 -0.07 -23.13 -13.09
CA ARG A 278 -1.33 -22.53 -13.55
C ARG A 278 -2.52 -23.28 -12.95
N PRO A 279 -3.72 -22.67 -12.91
CA PRO A 279 -4.94 -23.39 -12.57
C PRO A 279 -5.08 -24.65 -13.42
N GLY A 280 -5.44 -25.77 -12.80
CA GLY A 280 -5.52 -27.07 -13.46
C GLY A 280 -4.21 -27.85 -13.64
N GLN A 281 -3.05 -27.25 -13.37
CA GLN A 281 -1.77 -27.95 -13.43
C GLN A 281 -1.38 -28.56 -12.09
N ALA A 282 -0.55 -29.60 -12.12
CA ALA A 282 0.10 -30.11 -10.92
C ALA A 282 0.99 -29.03 -10.30
N GLY A 283 0.90 -28.88 -8.98
CA GLY A 283 1.62 -27.87 -8.23
C GLY A 283 0.69 -26.93 -7.47
N ASN A 284 1.26 -25.81 -7.07
CA ASN A 284 0.61 -24.80 -6.26
C ASN A 284 0.37 -23.54 -7.08
N PHE A 285 -0.88 -23.31 -7.48
CA PHE A 285 -1.31 -22.07 -8.09
C PHE A 285 -1.29 -20.95 -7.04
N PHE A 286 -0.33 -20.03 -7.17
CA PHE A 286 -0.10 -19.01 -6.15
C PHE A 286 -0.55 -17.63 -6.63
N VAL A 287 -1.36 -16.96 -5.81
CA VAL A 287 -1.88 -15.63 -6.08
C VAL A 287 -1.56 -14.68 -4.95
N THR A 288 -1.07 -13.49 -5.28
CA THR A 288 -0.80 -12.43 -4.31
C THR A 288 -1.59 -11.16 -4.62
N GLY A 289 -1.95 -10.42 -3.58
CA GLY A 289 -2.69 -9.16 -3.69
C GLY A 289 -2.46 -8.27 -2.47
N HIS A 290 -2.61 -6.96 -2.63
CA HIS A 290 -2.44 -6.01 -1.52
C HIS A 290 -3.54 -6.12 -0.46
N SER A 291 -3.16 -6.18 0.82
CA SER A 291 -4.11 -5.97 1.94
C SER A 291 -4.33 -4.49 2.22
N SER A 292 -3.32 -3.68 1.95
CA SER A 292 -3.34 -2.22 2.03
C SER A 292 -2.12 -1.67 1.28
N TYR A 293 -2.27 -0.51 0.65
CA TYR A 293 -1.15 0.19 0.02
C TYR A 293 -1.32 1.69 0.13
N TYR A 294 -0.27 2.45 -0.18
CA TYR A 294 -0.25 3.89 -0.01
C TYR A 294 -1.37 4.57 -0.84
N PRO A 295 -2.14 5.51 -0.26
CA PRO A 295 -3.22 6.19 -1.00
C PRO A 295 -2.74 6.88 -2.27
N TRP A 296 -1.49 7.37 -2.31
CA TRP A 296 -0.89 8.07 -3.44
C TRP A 296 -0.23 7.17 -4.50
N ALA A 297 -0.10 5.87 -4.25
CA ALA A 297 0.51 4.97 -5.23
C ALA A 297 -0.42 4.70 -6.43
N GLY A 298 0.10 4.10 -7.50
CA GLY A 298 -0.71 3.73 -8.67
C GLY A 298 -1.77 2.65 -8.38
N GLY A 299 -2.68 2.44 -9.33
CA GLY A 299 -3.61 1.32 -9.34
C GLY A 299 -4.88 1.46 -8.49
N HIS A 300 -5.88 0.62 -8.82
CA HIS A 300 -7.19 0.58 -8.14
C HIS A 300 -7.29 -0.53 -7.08
N TYR A 301 -6.30 -1.43 -7.00
CA TYR A 301 -6.38 -2.69 -6.23
C TYR A 301 -5.56 -2.68 -4.93
N LYS A 302 -5.36 -1.49 -4.35
CA LYS A 302 -4.52 -1.25 -3.15
C LYS A 302 -4.96 -2.00 -1.89
N THR A 303 -6.21 -2.41 -1.81
CA THR A 303 -6.82 -3.08 -0.64
C THR A 303 -7.57 -4.34 -1.05
N VAL A 304 -7.26 -4.92 -2.22
CA VAL A 304 -8.03 -6.02 -2.84
C VAL A 304 -8.18 -7.23 -1.91
N PHE A 305 -7.15 -7.54 -1.13
CA PHE A 305 -7.12 -8.66 -0.18
C PHE A 305 -7.18 -8.21 1.29
N ALA A 306 -7.64 -6.98 1.57
CA ALA A 306 -7.81 -6.50 2.95
C ALA A 306 -8.68 -7.45 3.80
N ARG A 307 -9.71 -8.00 3.17
CA ARG A 307 -10.69 -8.91 3.79
C ARG A 307 -10.36 -10.39 3.63
N LEU A 308 -9.16 -10.74 3.13
CA LEU A 308 -8.77 -12.15 2.94
C LEU A 308 -8.72 -12.93 4.26
N HIS A 309 -8.54 -12.22 5.39
CA HIS A 309 -8.60 -12.80 6.73
C HIS A 309 -10.00 -13.27 7.14
N GLU A 310 -11.06 -12.98 6.40
CA GLU A 310 -12.42 -13.47 6.69
C GLU A 310 -12.65 -14.90 6.17
N LEU A 311 -11.74 -15.41 5.33
CA LEU A 311 -11.78 -16.78 4.86
C LEU A 311 -11.43 -17.76 5.98
N THR A 312 -12.13 -18.89 5.97
CA THR A 312 -12.04 -20.04 6.87
C THR A 312 -12.01 -21.33 6.07
N VAL A 313 -11.55 -22.41 6.69
CA VAL A 313 -11.56 -23.75 6.08
C VAL A 313 -12.98 -24.12 5.63
N GLY A 314 -13.10 -24.66 4.42
CA GLY A 314 -14.37 -25.01 3.78
C GLY A 314 -14.95 -23.92 2.89
N ASP A 315 -14.46 -22.68 2.94
CA ASP A 315 -14.89 -21.65 2.01
C ASP A 315 -14.39 -21.94 0.59
N GLU A 316 -15.17 -21.52 -0.41
CA GLU A 316 -14.84 -21.72 -1.81
C GLU A 316 -14.44 -20.41 -2.49
N TYR A 317 -13.60 -20.52 -3.51
CA TYR A 317 -13.37 -19.46 -4.49
C TYR A 317 -13.17 -20.06 -5.89
N TRP A 318 -13.36 -19.22 -6.90
CA TRP A 318 -13.31 -19.59 -8.30
C TRP A 318 -12.23 -18.82 -9.02
N VAL A 319 -11.55 -19.49 -9.94
CA VAL A 319 -10.54 -18.90 -10.81
C VAL A 319 -10.95 -19.15 -12.26
N TYR A 320 -11.14 -18.08 -13.02
CA TYR A 320 -11.26 -18.16 -14.46
C TYR A 320 -9.88 -17.95 -15.06
N TYR A 321 -9.41 -18.90 -15.86
CA TYR A 321 -8.10 -18.82 -16.49
C TYR A 321 -8.14 -19.45 -17.88
N GLY A 322 -7.79 -18.67 -18.91
CA GLY A 322 -7.76 -19.18 -20.28
C GLY A 322 -9.12 -19.62 -20.85
N GLY A 323 -10.22 -19.13 -20.28
CA GLY A 323 -11.59 -19.53 -20.64
C GLY A 323 -12.17 -20.65 -19.78
N ASP A 324 -11.32 -21.38 -19.05
CA ASP A 324 -11.71 -22.47 -18.16
C ASP A 324 -12.04 -21.94 -16.75
N LYS A 325 -12.89 -22.69 -16.03
CA LYS A 325 -13.36 -22.38 -14.68
C LYS A 325 -12.81 -23.40 -13.69
N HIS A 326 -12.11 -22.92 -12.68
CA HIS A 326 -11.49 -23.77 -11.66
C HIS A 326 -12.08 -23.48 -10.28
N ARG A 327 -12.48 -24.52 -9.55
CA ARG A 327 -13.01 -24.40 -8.18
C ARG A 327 -11.97 -24.78 -7.15
N TYR A 328 -11.80 -23.96 -6.13
CA TYR A 328 -10.90 -24.22 -5.00
C TYR A 328 -11.64 -24.16 -3.67
N VAL A 329 -11.35 -25.09 -2.77
CA VAL A 329 -11.82 -25.10 -1.38
C VAL A 329 -10.67 -24.81 -0.44
N VAL A 330 -10.86 -23.88 0.50
CA VAL A 330 -9.86 -23.56 1.53
C VAL A 330 -9.67 -24.76 2.46
N THR A 331 -8.44 -25.22 2.57
CA THR A 331 -8.01 -26.34 3.44
C THR A 331 -7.26 -25.87 4.67
N GLY A 332 -6.69 -24.65 4.64
CA GLY A 332 -5.91 -24.13 5.76
C GLY A 332 -5.67 -22.63 5.71
N LYS A 333 -5.31 -22.08 6.87
CA LYS A 333 -4.97 -20.67 7.05
C LYS A 333 -3.83 -20.54 8.05
N LYS A 334 -2.79 -19.80 7.69
CA LYS A 334 -1.64 -19.55 8.57
C LYS A 334 -1.02 -18.18 8.33
N GLU A 335 -0.28 -17.67 9.32
CA GLU A 335 0.58 -16.51 9.15
C GLU A 335 2.05 -16.93 9.16
N VAL A 336 2.83 -16.41 8.22
CA VAL A 336 4.26 -16.71 8.08
C VAL A 336 5.09 -15.43 8.06
N LYS A 337 6.41 -15.58 8.23
CA LYS A 337 7.35 -14.47 8.05
C LYS A 337 7.47 -14.14 6.54
N PRO A 338 7.76 -12.89 6.15
CA PRO A 338 7.99 -12.54 4.75
C PRO A 338 9.13 -13.32 4.08
N SER A 339 10.09 -13.80 4.87
CA SER A 339 11.23 -14.60 4.41
C SER A 339 10.92 -16.09 4.24
N ASP A 340 9.70 -16.54 4.57
CA ASP A 340 9.32 -17.95 4.47
C ASP A 340 8.88 -18.27 3.04
N VAL A 341 9.82 -18.76 2.23
CA VAL A 341 9.59 -19.12 0.82
C VAL A 341 8.93 -20.48 0.63
N THR A 342 8.79 -21.29 1.69
CA THR A 342 8.18 -22.64 1.61
C THR A 342 6.72 -22.61 1.17
N VAL A 343 6.07 -21.44 1.27
CA VAL A 343 4.71 -21.22 0.79
C VAL A 343 4.58 -21.29 -0.74
N LEU A 344 5.70 -21.21 -1.46
CA LEU A 344 5.78 -21.29 -2.93
C LEU A 344 6.05 -22.71 -3.43
N ASP A 345 6.24 -23.70 -2.53
CA ASP A 345 6.53 -25.09 -2.88
C ASP A 345 5.52 -25.63 -3.90
N GLN A 346 6.01 -26.37 -4.90
CA GLN A 346 5.22 -26.91 -6.00
C GLN A 346 5.10 -28.44 -5.87
N PRO A 347 4.04 -28.96 -5.20
CA PRO A 347 3.84 -30.39 -5.06
C PRO A 347 3.39 -31.01 -6.39
N ASN A 348 4.20 -31.91 -6.96
CA ASN A 348 3.94 -32.51 -8.28
C ASN A 348 2.76 -33.50 -8.32
N ASN A 349 2.19 -33.87 -7.18
CA ASN A 349 1.14 -34.89 -7.06
C ASN A 349 -0.23 -34.31 -6.67
N LYS A 350 -0.36 -32.99 -6.56
CA LYS A 350 -1.59 -32.33 -6.13
C LYS A 350 -1.83 -31.07 -6.94
N ARG A 351 -3.11 -30.68 -7.05
CA ARG A 351 -3.55 -29.40 -7.58
C ARG A 351 -3.97 -28.53 -6.39
N THR A 352 -3.07 -27.69 -5.92
CA THR A 352 -3.30 -26.82 -4.77
C THR A 352 -3.36 -25.37 -5.19
N GLY A 353 -4.03 -24.54 -4.39
CA GLY A 353 -4.05 -23.10 -4.55
C GLY A 353 -3.55 -22.40 -3.29
N THR A 354 -2.96 -21.23 -3.46
CA THR A 354 -2.57 -20.36 -2.36
C THR A 354 -2.95 -18.92 -2.65
N LEU A 355 -3.71 -18.29 -1.74
CA LEU A 355 -3.93 -16.84 -1.74
C LEU A 355 -3.08 -16.20 -0.63
N MET A 356 -2.33 -15.17 -0.99
CA MET A 356 -1.38 -14.52 -0.08
C MET A 356 -1.56 -13.00 -0.02
N THR A 357 -1.46 -12.44 1.18
CA THR A 357 -1.43 -10.99 1.40
C THR A 357 -0.59 -10.60 2.62
N CYS A 358 -0.32 -9.31 2.81
CA CYS A 358 0.36 -8.81 4.01
C CYS A 358 -0.60 -8.77 5.22
N THR A 359 -0.11 -9.10 6.41
CA THR A 359 -0.89 -9.06 7.66
C THR A 359 -0.03 -8.55 8.83
N PRO A 360 -0.62 -7.85 9.82
CA PRO A 360 -1.96 -7.25 9.84
C PRO A 360 -2.18 -6.22 8.72
N VAL A 361 -3.46 -5.94 8.38
CA VAL A 361 -3.83 -4.91 7.39
C VAL A 361 -3.18 -3.57 7.78
N GLY A 362 -2.58 -2.87 6.81
CA GLY A 362 -1.81 -1.65 7.06
C GLY A 362 -0.33 -1.88 7.34
N THR A 363 0.12 -3.14 7.45
CA THR A 363 1.51 -3.49 7.77
C THR A 363 2.08 -4.51 6.78
N THR A 364 3.40 -4.69 6.79
CA THR A 364 4.11 -5.69 5.98
C THR A 364 4.84 -6.74 6.82
N LEU A 365 4.51 -6.82 8.12
CA LEU A 365 5.24 -7.60 9.13
C LEU A 365 5.19 -9.11 8.87
N ARG A 366 4.04 -9.61 8.44
CA ARG A 366 3.78 -11.03 8.18
C ARG A 366 3.05 -11.20 6.85
N ARG A 367 2.91 -12.45 6.43
CA ARG A 367 2.07 -12.84 5.29
C ARG A 367 0.96 -13.76 5.78
N LEU A 368 -0.27 -13.41 5.45
CA LEU A 368 -1.42 -14.28 5.61
C LEU A 368 -1.46 -15.22 4.39
N ILE A 369 -1.54 -16.52 4.66
CA ILE A 369 -1.54 -17.59 3.67
C ILE A 369 -2.85 -18.36 3.81
N ILE A 370 -3.64 -18.39 2.75
CA ILE A 370 -4.82 -19.24 2.61
C ILE A 370 -4.44 -20.36 1.66
N SER A 371 -4.39 -21.59 2.18
CA SER A 371 -4.12 -22.79 1.38
C SER A 371 -5.43 -23.43 0.97
N SER A 372 -5.50 -23.93 -0.26
CA SER A 372 -6.69 -24.55 -0.83
C SER A 372 -6.33 -25.74 -1.72
N GLN A 373 -7.35 -26.55 -2.03
CA GLN A 373 -7.25 -27.66 -2.97
C GLN A 373 -8.25 -27.44 -4.10
N GLU A 374 -7.83 -27.77 -5.32
CA GLU A 374 -8.71 -27.74 -6.47
C GLU A 374 -9.67 -28.94 -6.43
N ILE A 375 -10.95 -28.67 -6.65
CA ILE A 375 -12.01 -29.69 -6.61
C ILE A 375 -12.82 -29.67 -7.90
N ASP A 376 -13.41 -30.80 -8.23
CA ASP A 376 -14.35 -30.94 -9.33
C ASP A 376 -15.60 -30.09 -9.06
N PRO A 377 -16.02 -29.20 -9.98
CA PRO A 377 -17.24 -28.42 -9.84
C PRO A 377 -18.50 -29.28 -9.65
N VAL A 378 -18.54 -30.48 -10.24
CA VAL A 378 -19.73 -31.36 -10.23
C VAL A 378 -19.70 -32.29 -9.01
N SER A 379 -18.65 -33.09 -8.86
CA SER A 379 -18.60 -34.09 -7.78
C SER A 379 -18.20 -33.52 -6.41
N GLY A 380 -17.56 -32.34 -6.37
CA GLY A 380 -17.02 -31.76 -5.13
C GLY A 380 -15.81 -32.50 -4.55
N LEU A 381 -15.32 -33.52 -5.25
CA LEU A 381 -14.13 -34.28 -4.86
C LEU A 381 -12.86 -33.55 -5.30
N ALA A 382 -11.77 -33.78 -4.58
CA ALA A 382 -10.46 -33.29 -4.97
C ALA A 382 -10.05 -33.87 -6.32
N LEU A 383 -9.57 -33.01 -7.23
CA LEU A 383 -9.09 -33.45 -8.53
C LEU A 383 -7.66 -33.99 -8.43
N ASP A 384 -7.43 -35.18 -8.98
CA ASP A 384 -6.08 -35.71 -9.15
C ASP A 384 -5.36 -35.02 -10.33
N VAL A 385 -4.04 -35.16 -10.36
CA VAL A 385 -3.21 -34.66 -11.47
C VAL A 385 -3.59 -35.38 -12.77
N GLY A 386 -3.94 -34.59 -13.80
CA GLY A 386 -4.32 -35.11 -15.12
C GLY A 386 -5.80 -35.45 -15.27
N GLN A 387 -6.61 -35.34 -14.22
CA GLN A 387 -8.06 -35.40 -14.35
C GLN A 387 -8.60 -34.07 -14.88
N HIS A 388 -9.31 -34.13 -16.01
CA HIS A 388 -10.17 -33.05 -16.46
C HIS A 388 -11.57 -33.25 -15.89
N GLU A 389 -12.34 -32.16 -15.83
CA GLU A 389 -13.75 -32.22 -15.46
C GLU A 389 -14.45 -33.35 -16.22
N THR A 390 -15.15 -34.23 -15.50
CA THR A 390 -16.08 -35.17 -16.13
C THR A 390 -17.24 -34.36 -16.70
N ARG A 391 -17.05 -33.83 -17.91
CA ARG A 391 -18.18 -33.40 -18.74
C ARG A 391 -18.97 -34.66 -19.07
N GLU A 392 -20.10 -34.84 -18.40
CA GLU A 392 -21.12 -35.75 -18.87
C GLU A 392 -21.55 -35.20 -20.24
N SER A 393 -21.01 -35.78 -21.31
CA SER A 393 -21.25 -35.30 -22.67
C SER A 393 -22.70 -35.60 -23.04
N THR A 394 -23.62 -34.71 -22.73
CA THR A 394 -24.82 -34.56 -23.55
C THR A 394 -24.34 -33.95 -24.87
N GLY A 395 -23.89 -34.82 -25.78
CA GLY A 395 -23.55 -34.42 -27.15
C GLY A 395 -24.67 -33.56 -27.74
N PRO A 396 -24.36 -32.62 -28.65
CA PRO A 396 -25.36 -31.72 -29.19
C PRO A 396 -26.53 -32.53 -29.76
N ASN A 397 -27.73 -32.33 -29.22
CA ASN A 397 -28.93 -32.96 -29.74
C ASN A 397 -29.13 -32.44 -31.18
N PRO A 398 -28.97 -33.27 -32.22
CA PRO A 398 -29.06 -32.82 -33.60
C PRO A 398 -30.45 -32.29 -33.97
N GLY A 399 -31.45 -32.43 -33.09
CA GLY A 399 -32.79 -31.84 -33.24
C GLY A 399 -32.95 -30.40 -32.73
N ALA A 400 -31.92 -29.77 -32.16
CA ALA A 400 -32.00 -28.40 -31.61
C ALA A 400 -31.44 -27.30 -32.55
N LEU A 401 -31.02 -27.66 -33.77
CA LEU A 401 -30.67 -26.65 -34.77
C LEU A 401 -31.97 -26.07 -35.36
N PRO A 402 -32.17 -24.73 -35.30
CA PRO A 402 -33.26 -24.11 -36.05
C PRO A 402 -32.97 -24.31 -37.55
N ILE A 403 -33.91 -24.97 -38.23
CA ILE A 403 -33.94 -25.12 -39.69
C ILE A 403 -34.29 -23.78 -40.33
#